data_AF-A0A9J7NDB0-F1
#
_entry.id   AF-A0A9J7NDB0-F1
#
_cell.length_a   1.000
_cell.length_b   1.000
_cell.length_c   1.000
_cell.angle_alpha   90.00
_cell.angle_beta   90.00
_cell.angle_gamma   90.00
#
_symmetry.space_group_name_H-M   'P 1'
#
loop_
_entity.id
_entity.type
_entity.pdbx_description
1 polymer ?
#
loop_
_entity_poly.entity_id
_entity_poly.type
_entity_poly.pdbx_seq_one_letter_code
_entity_poly.pdbx_strand_id
1 'polypeptide(L)'
;MMTRHGEITEVFYPPDEDVEVLNMKKSLIGTLSARLHASDQSLGRGKEWKYKVNETGNAGEHSATYRVQPAADGLVFHKTKHGHAVKNAEAKHEKEMTYSHGTGVPHKIHVVEAFTAPRKAVDGFEPSAGLPGDPEKHQNLQGDTFDPPIMHANSTSHMTFVGMKHAEHDVIPPSNLTNGSLIIVPPRQPDLPPGKLEKDIVGNLTCVRKHRTEEQAATRTNCFIRLCELLGRLSEGDLGVLSRRFVKVRYQNKVEEENCNIMVDALGSVGSEPAQRLITFSVLRAKGAPAKLVQRMLVSFVSMDTPPIEDFLEALEEVCFVRKLEYQDKEDAWIVYNTAMLTLGAVADRLKKTDPERAQGLVRNLEDNLGIHDPWHHRQIRTALSTDELDQHYHEKATLLHSLGNAEFDSSFDHLLSYVNNTDSPPLLRRSALSAIRKYDHHEAASLLLDSALFDEEEHVRYHASLQYQRHPKALNLLKIKQNMANG
;
A
#
# COMPACT_ATOMS: atom_id res chain seq x y z
N MET A 1 -24.52 -0.07 -19.20
CA MET A 1 -24.21 0.43 -20.54
C MET A 1 -23.20 -0.50 -21.20
N MET A 2 -23.41 -0.83 -22.47
CA MET A 2 -22.52 -1.69 -23.26
C MET A 2 -21.96 -0.88 -24.43
N THR A 3 -20.66 -1.00 -24.70
CA THR A 3 -20.00 -0.34 -25.83
C THR A 3 -20.35 -1.01 -27.14
N ARG A 4 -20.06 -0.34 -28.26
CA ARG A 4 -20.19 -0.90 -29.62
C ARG A 4 -19.35 -2.16 -29.84
N HIS A 5 -18.35 -2.40 -28.99
CA HIS A 5 -17.47 -3.56 -29.06
C HIS A 5 -17.84 -4.68 -28.08
N GLY A 6 -18.95 -4.53 -27.34
CA GLY A 6 -19.48 -5.56 -26.42
C GLY A 6 -18.98 -5.47 -24.97
N GLU A 7 -18.18 -4.46 -24.63
CA GLU A 7 -17.69 -4.25 -23.26
C GLU A 7 -18.77 -3.58 -22.41
N ILE A 8 -18.93 -4.03 -21.17
CA ILE A 8 -19.89 -3.44 -20.23
C ILE A 8 -19.16 -2.47 -19.31
N THR A 9 -19.43 -1.19 -19.47
CA THR A 9 -18.77 -0.11 -18.72
C THR A 9 -19.54 0.29 -17.48
N GLU A 10 -20.87 0.15 -17.51
CA GLU A 10 -21.74 0.58 -16.40
C GLU A 10 -22.84 -0.45 -16.13
N VAL A 11 -23.25 -0.57 -14.88
CA VAL A 11 -24.38 -1.37 -14.42
C VAL A 11 -25.34 -0.46 -13.67
N PHE A 12 -26.62 -0.51 -14.03
CA PHE A 12 -27.67 0.27 -13.38
C PHE A 12 -28.45 -0.61 -12.40
N TYR A 13 -28.66 -0.13 -11.19
CA TYR A 13 -29.33 -0.87 -10.12
C TYR A 13 -30.03 0.08 -9.13
N PRO A 14 -31.03 -0.39 -8.36
CA PRO A 14 -31.64 0.37 -7.28
C PRO A 14 -30.61 0.78 -6.21
N PRO A 15 -30.71 1.99 -5.63
CA PRO A 15 -29.73 2.50 -4.66
C PRO A 15 -29.68 1.69 -3.35
N ASP A 16 -30.75 0.96 -3.04
CA ASP A 16 -30.94 0.13 -1.85
C ASP A 16 -30.81 -1.38 -2.13
N GLU A 17 -30.30 -1.77 -3.31
CA GLU A 17 -30.07 -3.17 -3.64
C GLU A 17 -29.00 -3.79 -2.70
N ASP A 18 -29.32 -4.96 -2.17
CA ASP A 18 -28.38 -5.77 -1.40
C ASP A 18 -27.09 -6.03 -2.19
N VAL A 19 -25.93 -5.86 -1.55
CA VAL A 19 -24.62 -5.91 -2.22
C VAL A 19 -24.32 -7.32 -2.73
N GLU A 20 -24.74 -8.38 -2.03
CA GLU A 20 -24.54 -9.76 -2.52
C GLU A 20 -25.38 -10.00 -3.76
N VAL A 21 -26.65 -9.57 -3.75
CA VAL A 21 -27.54 -9.65 -4.93
C VAL A 21 -26.98 -8.84 -6.10
N LEU A 22 -26.50 -7.62 -5.83
CA LEU A 22 -25.86 -6.78 -6.82
C LEU A 22 -24.63 -7.46 -7.43
N ASN A 23 -23.78 -8.08 -6.61
CA ASN A 23 -22.60 -8.80 -7.08
C ASN A 23 -22.94 -10.02 -7.91
N MET A 24 -24.01 -10.75 -7.58
CA MET A 24 -24.49 -11.85 -8.41
C MET A 24 -24.97 -11.35 -9.78
N LYS A 25 -25.71 -10.24 -9.83
CA LYS A 25 -26.15 -9.59 -11.08
C LYS A 25 -24.96 -9.09 -11.91
N LYS A 26 -23.99 -8.41 -11.28
CA LYS A 26 -22.74 -7.98 -11.91
C LYS A 26 -21.96 -9.17 -12.47
N SER A 27 -21.86 -10.26 -11.71
CA SER A 27 -21.17 -11.48 -12.15
C SER A 27 -21.84 -12.09 -13.37
N LEU A 28 -23.17 -12.19 -13.36
CA LEU A 28 -23.95 -12.68 -14.49
C LEU A 28 -23.75 -11.82 -15.74
N ILE A 29 -23.91 -10.50 -15.61
CA ILE A 29 -23.74 -9.55 -16.72
C ILE A 29 -22.28 -9.53 -17.21
N GLY A 30 -21.31 -9.70 -16.30
CA GLY A 30 -19.89 -9.80 -16.64
C GLY A 30 -19.56 -10.99 -17.55
N THR A 31 -20.34 -12.07 -17.49
CA THR A 31 -20.20 -13.19 -18.45
C THR A 31 -20.58 -12.78 -19.89
N LEU A 32 -21.38 -11.73 -20.08
CA LEU A 32 -21.68 -11.18 -21.40
C LEU A 32 -20.61 -10.18 -21.87
N SER A 33 -19.95 -9.49 -20.94
CA SER A 33 -18.93 -8.49 -21.25
C SER A 33 -17.73 -9.10 -22.00
N ALA A 34 -17.41 -8.53 -23.16
CA ALA A 34 -16.21 -8.85 -23.91
C ALA A 34 -15.88 -7.76 -24.93
N ARG A 35 -14.60 -7.48 -25.13
CA ARG A 35 -14.15 -6.56 -26.17
C ARG A 35 -13.86 -7.31 -27.47
N LEU A 36 -14.90 -7.46 -28.30
CA LEU A 36 -14.89 -8.29 -29.52
C LEU A 36 -14.05 -7.69 -30.67
N HIS A 37 -13.69 -6.39 -30.58
CA HIS A 37 -12.83 -5.71 -31.54
C HIS A 37 -11.92 -4.68 -30.84
N ALA A 38 -10.67 -4.57 -31.28
CA ALA A 38 -9.68 -3.62 -30.72
C ALA A 38 -9.62 -2.27 -31.48
N SER A 39 -10.10 -2.22 -32.72
CA SER A 39 -10.20 -1.01 -33.56
C SER A 39 -11.33 -1.14 -34.59
N ASP A 40 -11.78 -0.02 -35.16
CA ASP A 40 -12.78 0.03 -36.26
C ASP A 40 -12.27 -0.56 -37.59
N GLN A 41 -11.07 -1.16 -37.62
CA GLN A 41 -10.54 -1.81 -38.81
C GLN A 41 -11.22 -3.17 -39.04
N SER A 42 -11.92 -3.28 -40.17
CA SER A 42 -12.51 -4.52 -40.66
C SER A 42 -11.41 -5.54 -40.94
N LEU A 43 -11.20 -6.50 -40.03
CA LEU A 43 -10.30 -7.62 -40.23
C LEU A 43 -10.89 -8.56 -41.30
N GLY A 44 -10.05 -8.95 -42.26
CA GLY A 44 -10.44 -9.69 -43.45
C GLY A 44 -11.19 -10.99 -43.14
N ARG A 45 -12.35 -11.17 -43.78
CA ARG A 45 -13.18 -12.37 -43.67
C ARG A 45 -12.38 -13.64 -43.99
N GLY A 46 -12.52 -14.68 -43.17
CA GLY A 46 -12.21 -16.07 -43.54
C GLY A 46 -10.91 -16.68 -43.01
N LYS A 47 -10.13 -15.98 -42.17
CA LYS A 47 -8.96 -16.56 -41.46
C LYS A 47 -9.10 -16.36 -39.96
N GLU A 48 -8.42 -17.17 -39.16
CA GLU A 48 -8.29 -16.94 -37.72
C GLU A 48 -7.50 -15.65 -37.47
N TRP A 49 -7.90 -14.86 -36.47
CA TRP A 49 -7.15 -13.69 -36.01
C TRP A 49 -7.01 -13.64 -34.49
N LYS A 50 -5.99 -12.93 -34.03
CA LYS A 50 -5.69 -12.74 -32.60
C LYS A 50 -5.42 -11.28 -32.30
N TYR A 51 -5.84 -10.82 -31.13
CA TYR A 51 -5.52 -9.48 -30.64
C TYR A 51 -5.40 -9.47 -29.11
N LYS A 52 -4.68 -8.48 -28.58
CA LYS A 52 -4.49 -8.24 -27.16
C LYS A 52 -5.12 -6.90 -26.79
N VAL A 53 -5.79 -6.83 -25.66
CA VAL A 53 -6.52 -5.62 -25.26
C VAL A 53 -6.61 -5.53 -23.74
N ASN A 54 -6.68 -4.32 -23.21
CA ASN A 54 -7.01 -4.08 -21.81
C ASN A 54 -8.52 -3.83 -21.69
N GLU A 55 -9.16 -4.45 -20.71
CA GLU A 55 -10.60 -4.33 -20.46
C GLU A 55 -10.90 -4.44 -18.96
N THR A 56 -12.08 -3.95 -18.55
CA THR A 56 -12.54 -4.04 -17.16
C THR A 56 -13.45 -5.24 -16.97
N GLY A 57 -13.14 -6.08 -15.98
CA GLY A 57 -13.99 -7.22 -15.59
C GLY A 57 -14.40 -7.16 -14.13
N ASN A 58 -15.00 -8.25 -13.65
CA ASN A 58 -15.49 -8.39 -12.27
C ASN A 58 -14.41 -8.14 -11.20
N ALA A 59 -13.15 -8.45 -11.53
CA ALA A 59 -12.00 -8.28 -10.63
C ALA A 59 -11.18 -7.01 -10.92
N GLY A 60 -11.70 -6.08 -11.72
CA GLY A 60 -11.00 -4.86 -12.15
C GLY A 60 -10.36 -4.96 -13.54
N GLU A 61 -9.45 -4.03 -13.81
CA GLU A 61 -8.72 -3.92 -15.08
C GLU A 61 -7.77 -5.10 -15.27
N HIS A 62 -7.72 -5.64 -16.49
CA HIS A 62 -6.81 -6.71 -16.85
C HIS A 62 -6.48 -6.69 -18.35
N SER A 63 -5.36 -7.32 -18.68
CA SER A 63 -4.99 -7.60 -20.06
C SER A 63 -5.61 -8.94 -20.49
N ALA A 64 -6.22 -8.98 -21.67
CA ALA A 64 -6.79 -10.18 -22.26
C ALA A 64 -6.26 -10.42 -23.68
N THR A 65 -6.15 -11.68 -24.08
CA THR A 65 -5.89 -12.09 -25.46
C THR A 65 -7.12 -12.79 -26.01
N TYR A 66 -7.54 -12.38 -27.20
CA TYR A 66 -8.63 -12.96 -27.95
C TYR A 66 -8.09 -13.70 -29.17
N ARG A 67 -8.66 -14.88 -29.44
CA ARG A 67 -8.49 -15.68 -30.65
C ARG A 67 -9.87 -15.88 -31.26
N VAL A 68 -10.04 -15.52 -32.53
CA VAL A 68 -11.35 -15.60 -33.20
C VAL A 68 -11.27 -16.51 -34.41
N GLN A 69 -12.25 -17.40 -34.52
CA GLN A 69 -12.31 -18.40 -35.58
C GLN A 69 -13.69 -18.39 -36.26
N PRO A 70 -13.76 -18.50 -37.59
CA PRO A 70 -15.01 -18.76 -38.29
C PRO A 70 -15.60 -20.12 -37.89
N ALA A 71 -16.92 -20.18 -37.70
CA ALA A 71 -17.69 -21.40 -37.49
C ALA A 71 -18.83 -21.47 -38.53
N ALA A 72 -19.48 -22.64 -38.63
CA ALA A 72 -20.50 -22.91 -39.65
C ALA A 72 -21.65 -21.89 -39.68
N ASP A 73 -22.04 -21.35 -38.52
CA ASP A 73 -23.14 -20.37 -38.37
C ASP A 73 -22.67 -19.03 -37.75
N GLY A 74 -21.37 -18.73 -37.76
CA GLY A 74 -20.89 -17.49 -37.14
C GLY A 74 -19.42 -17.47 -36.74
N LEU A 75 -19.15 -16.96 -35.54
CA LEU A 75 -17.81 -16.74 -35.02
C LEU A 75 -17.65 -17.34 -33.63
N VAL A 76 -16.49 -17.90 -33.35
CA VAL A 76 -16.11 -18.35 -31.99
C VAL A 76 -14.98 -17.47 -31.50
N PHE A 77 -15.20 -16.80 -30.37
CA PHE A 77 -14.23 -15.97 -29.68
C PHE A 77 -13.71 -16.73 -28.46
N HIS A 78 -12.40 -16.92 -28.39
CA HIS A 78 -11.72 -17.54 -27.26
C HIS A 78 -10.86 -16.48 -26.57
N LYS A 79 -11.23 -16.11 -25.35
CA LYS A 79 -10.56 -15.12 -24.49
C LYS A 79 -9.74 -15.83 -23.44
N THR A 80 -8.48 -15.44 -23.31
CA THR A 80 -7.61 -15.77 -22.18
C THR A 80 -7.30 -14.49 -21.41
N LYS A 81 -7.70 -14.42 -20.13
CA LYS A 81 -7.35 -13.30 -19.25
C LYS A 81 -5.97 -13.56 -18.64
N HIS A 82 -5.14 -12.52 -18.61
CA HIS A 82 -3.79 -12.56 -18.06
C HIS A 82 -3.73 -11.80 -16.74
N GLY A 83 -3.03 -12.40 -15.78
CA GLY A 83 -2.87 -11.84 -14.44
C GLY A 83 -4.08 -12.00 -13.53
N HIS A 84 -3.89 -11.62 -12.28
CA HIS A 84 -4.91 -11.67 -11.22
C HIS A 84 -4.70 -10.49 -10.26
N ALA A 85 -5.76 -10.08 -9.56
CA ALA A 85 -5.67 -9.01 -8.56
C ALA A 85 -4.76 -9.39 -7.37
N VAL A 86 -4.72 -10.68 -7.03
CA VAL A 86 -3.81 -11.24 -6.02
C VAL A 86 -2.46 -11.52 -6.68
N LYS A 87 -1.41 -10.81 -6.22
CA LYS A 87 -0.02 -11.00 -6.67
C LYS A 87 0.45 -12.42 -6.39
N ASN A 88 1.23 -13.00 -7.29
CA ASN A 88 1.82 -14.35 -7.20
C ASN A 88 0.83 -15.51 -7.09
N ALA A 89 -0.46 -15.27 -7.29
CA ALA A 89 -1.44 -16.34 -7.42
C ALA A 89 -1.35 -16.97 -8.80
N GLU A 90 -1.51 -18.29 -8.88
CA GLU A 90 -1.72 -18.94 -10.16
C GLU A 90 -3.20 -18.85 -10.49
N ALA A 91 -3.53 -18.11 -11.54
CA ALA A 91 -4.91 -17.95 -11.99
C ALA A 91 -5.02 -18.32 -13.46
N LYS A 92 -6.07 -19.07 -13.79
CA LYS A 92 -6.47 -19.40 -15.15
C LYS A 92 -7.87 -18.86 -15.35
N HIS A 93 -8.08 -18.08 -16.41
CA HIS A 93 -9.41 -17.67 -16.82
C HIS A 93 -9.52 -17.75 -18.34
N GLU A 94 -10.35 -18.69 -18.80
CA GLU A 94 -10.68 -18.91 -20.21
C GLU A 94 -12.18 -18.69 -20.44
N LYS A 95 -12.51 -17.97 -21.51
CA LYS A 95 -13.89 -17.72 -21.90
C LYS A 95 -14.05 -17.99 -23.38
N GLU A 96 -14.99 -18.85 -23.73
CA GLU A 96 -15.39 -19.11 -25.11
C GLU A 96 -16.79 -18.54 -25.35
N MET A 97 -16.97 -17.80 -26.45
CA MET A 97 -18.26 -17.27 -26.87
C MET A 97 -18.52 -17.62 -28.33
N THR A 98 -19.62 -18.31 -28.59
CA THR A 98 -20.09 -18.60 -29.95
C THR A 98 -21.16 -17.59 -30.33
N TYR A 99 -20.93 -16.82 -31.39
CA TYR A 99 -21.87 -15.88 -31.98
C TYR A 99 -22.53 -16.50 -33.20
N SER A 100 -23.84 -16.30 -33.37
CA SER A 100 -24.56 -16.68 -34.60
C SER A 100 -24.73 -15.46 -35.52
N HIS A 101 -24.46 -15.62 -36.81
CA HIS A 101 -24.74 -14.61 -37.82
C HIS A 101 -26.25 -14.40 -38.03
N GLY A 102 -27.06 -15.45 -37.89
CA GLY A 102 -28.50 -15.38 -38.12
C GLY A 102 -29.26 -14.55 -37.09
N THR A 103 -28.79 -14.54 -35.83
CA THR A 103 -29.44 -13.80 -34.74
C THR A 103 -28.66 -12.58 -34.26
N GLY A 104 -27.37 -12.46 -34.61
CA GLY A 104 -26.52 -11.34 -34.19
C GLY A 104 -26.21 -11.31 -32.69
N VAL A 105 -26.39 -12.42 -31.97
CA VAL A 105 -26.18 -12.52 -30.51
C VAL A 105 -25.36 -13.75 -30.12
N PRO A 106 -24.74 -13.78 -28.92
CA PRO A 106 -24.07 -14.97 -28.42
C PRO A 106 -25.07 -16.11 -28.21
N HIS A 107 -24.77 -17.30 -28.74
CA HIS A 107 -25.54 -18.52 -28.56
C HIS A 107 -25.05 -19.39 -27.41
N LYS A 108 -23.73 -19.42 -27.21
CA LYS A 108 -23.09 -20.20 -26.15
C LYS A 108 -21.97 -19.39 -25.53
N ILE A 109 -21.92 -19.35 -24.21
CA ILE A 109 -20.80 -18.79 -23.46
C ILE A 109 -20.36 -19.84 -22.45
N HIS A 110 -19.09 -20.18 -22.47
CA HIS A 110 -18.46 -21.09 -21.52
C HIS A 110 -17.29 -20.36 -20.86
N VAL A 111 -17.27 -20.33 -19.53
CA VAL A 111 -16.20 -19.71 -18.75
C VAL A 111 -15.62 -20.74 -17.80
N VAL A 112 -14.29 -20.85 -17.79
CA VAL A 112 -13.54 -21.68 -16.86
C VAL A 112 -12.58 -20.78 -16.10
N GLU A 113 -12.71 -20.79 -14.78
CA GLU A 113 -11.83 -20.08 -13.86
C GLU A 113 -11.20 -21.07 -12.89
N ALA A 114 -9.90 -20.95 -12.67
CA ALA A 114 -9.18 -21.65 -11.63
C ALA A 114 -8.26 -20.66 -10.92
N PHE A 115 -8.18 -20.76 -9.60
CA PHE A 115 -7.35 -19.95 -8.75
C PHE A 115 -6.63 -20.85 -7.75
N THR A 116 -5.33 -20.60 -7.59
CA THR A 116 -4.48 -21.19 -6.57
C THR A 116 -3.84 -20.05 -5.78
N ALA A 117 -4.00 -20.08 -4.46
CA ALA A 117 -3.39 -19.08 -3.59
C ALA A 117 -1.85 -19.07 -3.74
N PRO A 118 -1.20 -17.91 -3.60
CA PRO A 118 0.26 -17.80 -3.70
C PRO A 118 0.95 -18.76 -2.71
N ARG A 119 1.90 -19.54 -3.21
CA ARG A 119 2.75 -20.44 -2.38
C ARG A 119 4.12 -19.88 -2.09
N LYS A 120 4.45 -18.73 -2.68
CA LYS A 120 5.70 -18.01 -2.49
C LYS A 120 5.35 -16.60 -2.02
N ALA A 121 6.22 -16.05 -1.19
CA ALA A 121 6.12 -14.65 -0.82
C ALA A 121 6.15 -13.76 -2.07
N VAL A 122 5.63 -12.54 -1.94
CA VAL A 122 5.69 -11.54 -3.01
C VAL A 122 7.15 -11.23 -3.34
N ASP A 123 7.47 -11.02 -4.61
CA ASP A 123 8.83 -10.61 -5.00
C ASP A 123 9.20 -9.32 -4.23
N GLY A 124 10.36 -9.33 -3.58
CA GLY A 124 10.82 -8.26 -2.69
C GLY A 124 10.43 -8.42 -1.22
N PHE A 125 9.61 -9.42 -0.85
CA PHE A 125 9.44 -9.82 0.54
C PHE A 125 10.67 -10.62 0.98
N GLU A 126 11.54 -9.96 1.74
CA GLU A 126 12.70 -10.58 2.36
C GLU A 126 12.36 -10.86 3.83
N PRO A 127 12.16 -12.13 4.26
CA PRO A 127 11.83 -12.47 5.65
C PRO A 127 12.90 -11.99 6.64
N SER A 128 14.11 -11.79 6.13
CA SER A 128 15.27 -11.29 6.85
C SER A 128 15.54 -9.80 6.60
N ALA A 129 14.61 -9.07 5.96
CA ALA A 129 14.71 -7.63 5.77
C ALA A 129 14.97 -6.96 7.13
N GLY A 130 16.11 -6.31 7.26
CA GLY A 130 16.50 -5.62 8.50
C GLY A 130 17.39 -6.42 9.44
N LEU A 131 17.55 -7.75 9.28
CA LEU A 131 18.56 -8.52 10.01
C LEU A 131 19.96 -8.20 9.42
N PRO A 132 20.92 -7.73 10.21
CA PRO A 132 22.31 -7.61 9.76
C PRO A 132 22.96 -9.00 9.83
N GLY A 133 23.58 -9.49 8.75
CA GLY A 133 24.22 -10.80 8.80
C GLY A 133 24.61 -11.41 7.46
N ASP A 134 25.42 -12.46 7.59
CA ASP A 134 25.96 -13.31 6.52
C ASP A 134 24.84 -13.93 5.64
N PRO A 135 24.90 -13.79 4.31
CA PRO A 135 23.97 -14.43 3.37
C PRO A 135 23.77 -15.94 3.62
N GLU A 136 24.79 -16.67 4.09
CA GLU A 136 24.69 -18.10 4.40
C GLU A 136 23.85 -18.36 5.67
N LYS A 137 23.89 -17.48 6.67
CA LYS A 137 23.01 -17.56 7.85
C LYS A 137 21.56 -17.23 7.51
N HIS A 138 21.34 -16.35 6.54
CA HIS A 138 20.00 -15.99 6.08
C HIS A 138 19.34 -17.14 5.30
N GLN A 139 20.13 -17.93 4.57
CA GLN A 139 19.66 -19.17 3.94
C GLN A 139 19.24 -20.22 4.97
N ASN A 140 19.91 -20.30 6.13
CA ASN A 140 19.54 -21.23 7.19
C ASN A 140 18.23 -20.83 7.93
N LEU A 141 17.88 -19.54 7.96
CA LEU A 141 16.60 -19.04 8.50
C LEU A 141 15.41 -19.28 7.56
N GLN A 142 15.64 -19.51 6.27
CA GLN A 142 14.61 -19.94 5.32
C GLN A 142 14.14 -21.39 5.57
N GLY A 143 14.77 -22.12 6.50
CA GLY A 143 14.42 -23.50 6.86
C GLY A 143 13.04 -23.64 7.53
N ASP A 144 12.54 -22.61 8.19
CA ASP A 144 11.17 -22.59 8.72
C ASP A 144 10.19 -22.22 7.58
N THR A 145 10.07 -23.13 6.63
CA THR A 145 9.04 -23.09 5.60
C THR A 145 7.69 -23.35 6.27
N PHE A 146 7.03 -22.27 6.70
CA PHE A 146 5.59 -22.34 6.93
C PHE A 146 4.94 -22.66 5.59
N ASP A 147 4.56 -23.93 5.37
CA ASP A 147 3.81 -24.33 4.17
C ASP A 147 2.38 -23.81 4.35
N PRO A 148 1.98 -22.73 3.64
CA PRO A 148 0.62 -22.24 3.76
C PRO A 148 -0.34 -23.34 3.29
N PRO A 149 -1.53 -23.45 3.90
CA PRO A 149 -2.51 -24.43 3.48
C PRO A 149 -2.83 -24.23 1.99
N ILE A 150 -2.86 -25.34 1.26
CA ILE A 150 -3.17 -25.33 -0.16
C ILE A 150 -4.64 -24.93 -0.35
N MET A 151 -4.86 -23.76 -0.94
CA MET A 151 -6.19 -23.24 -1.26
C MET A 151 -6.37 -23.13 -2.77
N HIS A 152 -7.36 -23.85 -3.27
CA HIS A 152 -7.77 -23.80 -4.68
C HIS A 152 -9.26 -23.50 -4.80
N ALA A 153 -9.62 -22.73 -5.81
CA ALA A 153 -11.01 -22.50 -6.19
C ALA A 153 -11.15 -22.68 -7.70
N ASN A 154 -12.12 -23.50 -8.12
CA ASN A 154 -12.44 -23.72 -9.52
C ASN A 154 -13.91 -23.36 -9.75
N SER A 155 -14.17 -22.63 -10.83
CA SER A 155 -15.51 -22.25 -11.25
C SER A 155 -15.69 -22.55 -12.74
N THR A 156 -16.87 -23.06 -13.09
CA THR A 156 -17.27 -23.26 -14.48
C THR A 156 -18.66 -22.68 -14.66
N SER A 157 -18.84 -21.88 -15.71
CA SER A 157 -20.11 -21.21 -16.02
C SER A 157 -20.52 -21.47 -17.46
N HIS A 158 -21.79 -21.75 -17.67
CA HIS A 158 -22.38 -22.05 -18.98
C HIS A 158 -23.62 -21.19 -19.19
N MET A 159 -23.67 -20.47 -20.29
CA MET A 159 -24.85 -19.74 -20.74
C MET A 159 -25.22 -20.18 -22.14
N THR A 160 -26.49 -20.51 -22.34
CA THR A 160 -27.02 -20.94 -23.64
C THR A 160 -28.20 -20.07 -24.02
N PHE A 161 -28.19 -19.59 -25.26
CA PHE A 161 -29.31 -18.87 -25.84
C PHE A 161 -30.47 -19.82 -26.10
N VAL A 162 -31.64 -19.50 -25.55
CA VAL A 162 -32.85 -20.32 -25.66
C VAL A 162 -33.77 -19.83 -26.78
N GLY A 163 -33.82 -18.52 -27.03
CA GLY A 163 -34.65 -17.93 -28.08
C GLY A 163 -34.84 -16.42 -27.90
N MET A 164 -35.50 -15.81 -28.89
CA MET A 164 -35.91 -14.40 -28.86
C MET A 164 -37.43 -14.32 -28.77
N LYS A 165 -37.93 -13.42 -27.91
CA LYS A 165 -39.34 -13.02 -27.88
C LYS A 165 -39.40 -11.51 -28.11
N HIS A 166 -40.27 -11.05 -28.99
CA HIS A 166 -40.55 -9.62 -29.11
C HIS A 166 -41.23 -9.13 -27.84
N ALA A 167 -40.76 -8.00 -27.30
CA ALA A 167 -41.44 -7.33 -26.20
C ALA A 167 -42.78 -6.79 -26.71
N GLU A 168 -43.87 -7.11 -26.01
CA GLU A 168 -45.22 -6.67 -26.38
C GLU A 168 -45.43 -5.18 -26.10
N HIS A 169 -44.60 -4.60 -25.22
CA HIS A 169 -44.61 -3.19 -24.81
C HIS A 169 -43.18 -2.67 -24.66
N ASP A 170 -43.02 -1.35 -24.79
CA ASP A 170 -41.76 -0.68 -24.48
C ASP A 170 -41.37 -0.94 -23.03
N VAL A 171 -40.16 -1.46 -22.81
CA VAL A 171 -39.62 -1.69 -21.48
C VAL A 171 -39.19 -0.33 -20.91
N ILE A 172 -40.01 0.23 -20.02
CA ILE A 172 -39.68 1.48 -19.31
C ILE A 172 -38.79 1.11 -18.12
N PRO A 173 -37.52 1.55 -18.08
CA PRO A 173 -36.66 1.31 -16.93
C PRO A 173 -37.18 2.08 -15.69
N PRO A 174 -36.95 1.57 -14.47
CA PRO A 174 -37.22 2.32 -13.25
C PRO A 174 -36.54 3.69 -13.26
N SER A 175 -37.22 4.72 -12.80
CA SER A 175 -36.72 6.11 -12.83
C SER A 175 -35.67 6.41 -11.75
N ASN A 176 -35.47 5.51 -10.78
CA ASN A 176 -34.65 5.72 -9.59
C ASN A 176 -33.40 4.81 -9.56
N LEU A 177 -32.80 4.53 -10.71
CA LEU A 177 -31.57 3.73 -10.77
C LEU A 177 -30.33 4.59 -10.52
N THR A 178 -29.39 4.04 -9.76
CA THR A 178 -28.01 4.54 -9.71
C THR A 178 -27.13 3.72 -10.64
N ASN A 179 -25.96 4.26 -11.01
CA ASN A 179 -24.98 3.57 -11.83
C ASN A 179 -23.73 3.18 -11.01
N GLY A 180 -23.06 2.11 -11.44
CA GLY A 180 -21.78 1.69 -10.90
C GLY A 180 -21.00 0.85 -11.91
N SER A 181 -19.79 0.46 -11.55
CA SER A 181 -18.93 -0.36 -12.40
C SER A 181 -19.31 -1.85 -12.35
N LEU A 182 -18.76 -2.63 -13.30
CA LEU A 182 -18.88 -4.09 -13.33
C LEU A 182 -18.09 -4.78 -12.19
N ILE A 183 -17.23 -4.05 -11.50
CA ILE A 183 -16.36 -4.59 -10.44
C ILE A 183 -17.23 -5.06 -9.27
N ILE A 184 -16.97 -6.28 -8.81
CA ILE A 184 -17.60 -6.87 -7.63
C ILE A 184 -17.14 -6.09 -6.40
N VAL A 185 -18.08 -5.65 -5.58
CA VAL A 185 -17.80 -4.88 -4.36
C VAL A 185 -17.92 -5.85 -3.18
N PRO A 186 -16.92 -6.00 -2.31
CA PRO A 186 -17.05 -6.90 -1.17
C PRO A 186 -18.30 -6.55 -0.35
N PRO A 187 -19.14 -7.53 0.03
CA PRO A 187 -20.33 -7.26 0.81
C PRO A 187 -19.94 -6.59 2.13
N ARG A 188 -20.58 -5.46 2.44
CA ARG A 188 -20.45 -4.88 3.78
C ARG A 188 -21.07 -5.87 4.75
N GLN A 189 -20.28 -6.35 5.72
CA GLN A 189 -20.86 -7.13 6.81
C GLN A 189 -21.91 -6.27 7.51
N PRO A 190 -23.07 -6.82 7.88
CA PRO A 190 -24.12 -6.03 8.50
C PRO A 190 -23.61 -5.37 9.78
N ASP A 191 -23.95 -4.09 9.93
CA ASP A 191 -23.68 -3.30 11.12
C ASP A 191 -24.22 -4.04 12.35
N LEU A 192 -23.38 -4.22 13.36
CA LEU A 192 -23.81 -4.84 14.60
C LEU A 192 -24.47 -3.77 15.49
N PRO A 193 -25.53 -4.10 16.25
CA PRO A 193 -26.14 -3.15 17.16
C PRO A 193 -25.17 -2.75 18.28
N PRO A 194 -25.03 -1.44 18.58
CA PRO A 194 -23.95 -0.90 19.41
C PRO A 194 -23.92 -1.45 20.85
N GLY A 195 -25.08 -1.73 21.44
CA GLY A 195 -25.18 -2.26 22.81
C GLY A 195 -24.59 -3.66 22.99
N LYS A 196 -24.48 -4.47 21.93
CA LYS A 196 -23.83 -5.79 22.00
C LYS A 196 -22.31 -5.69 21.83
N LEU A 197 -21.86 -4.74 21.02
CA LEU A 197 -20.45 -4.54 20.66
C LEU A 197 -19.61 -3.98 21.80
N GLU A 198 -20.17 -3.11 22.64
CA GLU A 198 -19.37 -2.44 23.68
C GLU A 198 -18.71 -3.44 24.63
N LYS A 199 -19.46 -4.47 25.05
CA LYS A 199 -18.94 -5.53 25.91
C LYS A 199 -17.80 -6.30 25.24
N ASP A 200 -17.93 -6.56 23.95
CA ASP A 200 -16.91 -7.29 23.18
C ASP A 200 -15.67 -6.42 22.93
N ILE A 201 -15.84 -5.12 22.66
CA ILE A 201 -14.74 -4.16 22.53
C ILE A 201 -13.97 -4.05 23.85
N VAL A 202 -14.66 -3.82 24.98
CA VAL A 202 -14.04 -3.76 26.31
C VAL A 202 -13.38 -5.09 26.68
N GLY A 203 -14.00 -6.21 26.31
CA GLY A 203 -13.45 -7.55 26.47
C GLY A 203 -12.13 -7.73 25.72
N ASN A 204 -12.07 -7.35 24.44
CA ASN A 204 -10.86 -7.44 23.63
C ASN A 204 -9.77 -6.46 24.10
N LEU A 205 -10.10 -5.22 24.46
CA LEU A 205 -9.16 -4.27 25.09
C LEU A 205 -8.53 -4.86 26.35
N THR A 206 -9.37 -5.46 27.21
CA THR A 206 -8.89 -6.13 28.43
C THR A 206 -8.04 -7.35 28.12
N CYS A 207 -8.40 -8.13 27.10
CA CYS A 207 -7.63 -9.29 26.66
C CYS A 207 -6.21 -8.87 26.20
N VAL A 208 -6.11 -7.86 25.32
CA VAL A 208 -4.83 -7.36 24.81
C VAL A 208 -3.96 -6.88 25.98
N ARG A 209 -4.55 -6.12 26.93
CA ARG A 209 -3.85 -5.60 28.10
C ARG A 209 -3.30 -6.68 29.04
N LYS A 210 -4.03 -7.79 29.20
CA LYS A 210 -3.69 -8.88 30.14
C LYS A 210 -2.61 -9.83 29.59
N HIS A 211 -2.50 -9.99 28.28
CA HIS A 211 -1.56 -10.92 27.66
C HIS A 211 -0.26 -10.20 27.27
N ARG A 212 0.74 -10.19 28.17
CA ARG A 212 1.97 -9.40 27.98
C ARG A 212 3.21 -10.20 27.61
N THR A 213 3.25 -11.49 27.91
CA THR A 213 4.42 -12.34 27.67
C THR A 213 4.52 -12.80 26.21
N GLU A 214 5.72 -13.19 25.78
CA GLU A 214 5.95 -13.73 24.42
C GLU A 214 5.13 -14.99 24.16
N GLU A 215 5.05 -15.90 25.15
CA GLU A 215 4.22 -17.12 25.09
C GLU A 215 2.73 -16.81 24.83
N GLN A 216 2.27 -15.61 25.19
CA GLN A 216 0.89 -15.16 25.03
C GLN A 216 0.68 -14.27 23.80
N ALA A 217 1.72 -14.06 22.98
CA ALA A 217 1.66 -13.15 21.84
C ALA A 217 0.55 -13.54 20.84
N ALA A 218 0.39 -14.84 20.55
CA ALA A 218 -0.67 -15.32 19.64
C ALA A 218 -2.07 -14.93 20.13
N THR A 219 -2.36 -15.12 21.42
CA THR A 219 -3.65 -14.75 22.03
C THR A 219 -3.85 -13.23 22.01
N ARG A 220 -2.80 -12.45 22.36
CA ARG A 220 -2.85 -11.00 22.29
C ARG A 220 -3.18 -10.52 20.87
N THR A 221 -2.50 -11.07 19.88
CA THR A 221 -2.71 -10.75 18.46
C THR A 221 -4.13 -11.10 18.02
N ASN A 222 -4.65 -12.27 18.39
CA ASN A 222 -6.04 -12.65 18.08
C ASN A 222 -7.06 -11.69 18.70
N CYS A 223 -6.85 -11.25 19.94
CA CYS A 223 -7.72 -10.26 20.58
C CYS A 223 -7.64 -8.89 19.91
N PHE A 224 -6.46 -8.48 19.44
CA PHE A 224 -6.29 -7.25 18.69
C PHE A 224 -6.97 -7.31 17.32
N ILE A 225 -6.79 -8.41 16.57
CA ILE A 225 -7.45 -8.63 15.27
C ILE A 225 -8.97 -8.57 15.42
N ARG A 226 -9.53 -9.25 16.43
CA ARG A 226 -10.98 -9.19 16.71
C ARG A 226 -11.44 -7.78 17.06
N LEU A 227 -10.64 -7.02 17.81
CA LEU A 227 -10.96 -5.62 18.08
C LEU A 227 -11.04 -4.81 16.78
N CYS A 228 -10.05 -4.95 15.88
CA CYS A 228 -10.05 -4.27 14.59
C CYS A 228 -11.26 -4.69 13.73
N GLU A 229 -11.61 -5.97 13.69
CA GLU A 229 -12.80 -6.47 12.98
C GLU A 229 -14.09 -5.85 13.52
N LEU A 230 -14.25 -5.76 14.84
CA LEU A 230 -15.43 -5.15 15.45
C LEU A 230 -15.50 -3.65 15.13
N LEU A 231 -14.38 -2.94 15.20
CA LEU A 231 -14.32 -1.51 14.89
C LEU A 231 -14.60 -1.23 13.40
N GLY A 232 -14.10 -2.08 12.51
CA GLY A 232 -14.34 -1.99 11.06
C GLY A 232 -15.80 -2.23 10.64
N ARG A 233 -16.65 -2.71 11.56
CA ARG A 233 -18.08 -2.97 11.34
C ARG A 233 -19.00 -1.92 11.96
N LEU A 234 -18.44 -0.87 12.56
CA LEU A 234 -19.23 0.20 13.16
C LEU A 234 -19.61 1.24 12.11
N SER A 235 -20.81 1.81 12.27
CA SER A 235 -21.17 3.05 11.59
C SER A 235 -20.21 4.17 12.01
N GLU A 236 -20.03 5.19 11.17
CA GLU A 236 -19.21 6.36 11.50
C GLU A 236 -19.65 7.03 12.81
N GLY A 237 -20.97 7.12 13.04
CA GLY A 237 -21.54 7.69 14.26
C GLY A 237 -21.13 6.90 15.51
N ASP A 238 -21.25 5.58 15.47
CA ASP A 238 -20.89 4.69 16.59
C ASP A 238 -19.38 4.68 16.84
N LEU A 239 -18.59 4.66 15.76
CA LEU A 239 -17.14 4.77 15.84
C LEU A 239 -16.73 6.10 16.51
N GLY A 240 -17.42 7.20 16.19
CA GLY A 240 -17.22 8.49 16.83
C GLY A 240 -17.56 8.50 18.32
N VAL A 241 -18.64 7.82 18.74
CA VAL A 241 -19.00 7.67 20.16
C VAL A 241 -17.93 6.89 20.92
N LEU A 242 -17.45 5.78 20.35
CA LEU A 242 -16.42 4.94 20.96
C LEU A 242 -15.06 5.64 21.01
N SER A 243 -14.66 6.31 19.93
CA SER A 243 -13.42 7.09 19.87
C SER A 243 -13.39 8.15 20.97
N ARG A 244 -14.44 8.97 21.13
CA ARG A 244 -14.52 9.98 22.20
C ARG A 244 -14.41 9.38 23.62
N ARG A 245 -14.82 8.13 23.80
CA ARG A 245 -14.77 7.45 25.09
C ARG A 245 -13.40 6.87 25.42
N PHE A 246 -12.69 6.33 24.45
CA PHE A 246 -11.45 5.59 24.67
C PHE A 246 -10.19 6.33 24.21
N VAL A 247 -10.28 7.19 23.20
CA VAL A 247 -9.17 8.01 22.70
C VAL A 247 -9.18 9.34 23.44
N LYS A 248 -8.35 9.44 24.47
CA LYS A 248 -8.24 10.63 25.33
C LYS A 248 -6.80 11.10 25.38
N VAL A 249 -6.62 12.41 25.54
CA VAL A 249 -5.29 13.01 25.75
C VAL A 249 -4.94 13.22 27.23
N ARG A 250 -5.92 13.00 28.12
CA ARG A 250 -5.74 13.08 29.58
C ARG A 250 -6.32 11.83 30.22
N TYR A 251 -5.49 11.13 30.97
CA TYR A 251 -5.82 9.86 31.61
C TYR A 251 -5.94 10.04 33.12
N GLN A 252 -6.89 9.37 33.72
CA GLN A 252 -7.06 9.29 35.18
C GLN A 252 -6.20 8.19 35.79
N ASN A 253 -5.85 7.17 35.02
CA ASN A 253 -5.05 6.04 35.47
C ASN A 253 -4.38 5.31 34.29
N LYS A 254 -3.45 4.41 34.62
CA LYS A 254 -2.69 3.61 33.65
C LYS A 254 -3.56 2.70 32.78
N VAL A 255 -4.70 2.23 33.29
CA VAL A 255 -5.61 1.37 32.51
C VAL A 255 -6.27 2.16 31.39
N GLU A 256 -6.65 3.41 31.66
CA GLU A 256 -7.19 4.32 30.65
C GLU A 256 -6.17 4.69 29.59
N GLU A 257 -4.93 4.98 30.00
CA GLU A 257 -3.80 5.20 29.08
C GLU A 257 -3.56 3.98 28.17
N GLU A 258 -3.47 2.77 28.75
CA GLU A 258 -3.25 1.55 27.97
C GLU A 258 -4.41 1.26 27.01
N ASN A 259 -5.66 1.45 27.44
CA ASN A 259 -6.82 1.30 26.56
C ASN A 259 -6.82 2.33 25.42
N CYS A 260 -6.41 3.57 25.69
CA CYS A 260 -6.27 4.61 24.68
C CYS A 260 -5.22 4.22 23.64
N ASN A 261 -4.03 3.76 24.09
CA ASN A 261 -2.97 3.32 23.20
C ASN A 261 -3.44 2.17 22.28
N ILE A 262 -4.10 1.15 22.85
CA ILE A 262 -4.63 0.01 22.07
C ILE A 262 -5.71 0.49 21.09
N MET A 263 -6.57 1.43 21.48
CA MET A 263 -7.62 1.96 20.60
C MET A 263 -7.04 2.77 19.44
N VAL A 264 -6.00 3.58 19.66
CA VAL A 264 -5.31 4.31 18.59
C VAL A 264 -4.66 3.33 17.61
N ASP A 265 -3.97 2.29 18.12
CA ASP A 265 -3.39 1.25 17.26
C ASP A 265 -4.47 0.53 16.43
N ALA A 266 -5.61 0.20 17.06
CA ALA A 266 -6.70 -0.49 16.40
C ALA A 266 -7.38 0.37 15.34
N LEU A 267 -7.65 1.65 15.62
CA LEU A 267 -8.21 2.60 14.65
C LEU A 267 -7.23 2.85 13.48
N GLY A 268 -5.94 2.98 13.77
CA GLY A 268 -4.89 3.08 12.75
C GLY A 268 -4.82 1.83 11.87
N SER A 269 -4.97 0.64 12.47
CA SER A 269 -4.98 -0.65 11.74
C SER A 269 -6.25 -0.86 10.92
N VAL A 270 -7.41 -0.39 11.40
CA VAL A 270 -8.66 -0.39 10.62
C VAL A 270 -8.53 0.49 9.39
N GLY A 271 -7.87 1.65 9.54
CA GLY A 271 -7.44 2.47 8.40
C GLY A 271 -8.57 3.07 7.56
N SER A 272 -9.84 2.95 7.98
CA SER A 272 -10.97 3.56 7.28
C SER A 272 -10.90 5.08 7.38
N GLU A 273 -11.46 5.80 6.40
CA GLU A 273 -11.51 7.27 6.42
C GLU A 273 -12.08 7.82 7.74
N PRO A 274 -13.22 7.33 8.26
CA PRO A 274 -13.71 7.76 9.56
C PRO A 274 -12.72 7.51 10.71
N ALA A 275 -12.04 6.36 10.73
CA ALA A 275 -11.06 6.04 11.77
C ALA A 275 -9.86 6.99 11.72
N GLN A 276 -9.31 7.23 10.53
CA GLN A 276 -8.21 8.17 10.30
C GLN A 276 -8.59 9.59 10.72
N ARG A 277 -9.80 10.04 10.36
CA ARG A 277 -10.33 11.36 10.73
C ARG A 277 -10.40 11.50 12.25
N LEU A 278 -10.98 10.52 12.93
CA LEU A 278 -11.16 10.52 14.38
C LEU A 278 -9.82 10.58 15.14
N ILE A 279 -8.82 9.77 14.76
CA ILE A 279 -7.51 9.80 15.43
C ILE A 279 -6.73 11.08 15.12
N THR A 280 -6.86 11.64 13.91
CA THR A 280 -6.26 12.92 13.54
C THR A 280 -6.76 14.05 14.43
N PHE A 281 -8.08 14.18 14.59
CA PHE A 281 -8.65 15.23 15.44
C PHE A 281 -8.42 14.99 16.93
N SER A 282 -8.51 13.74 17.39
CA SER A 282 -8.46 13.40 18.81
C SER A 282 -7.05 13.32 19.38
N VAL A 283 -6.03 13.17 18.51
CA VAL A 283 -4.62 13.02 18.92
C VAL A 283 -3.75 14.12 18.29
N LEU A 284 -3.56 14.11 16.97
CA LEU A 284 -2.59 15.01 16.32
C LEU A 284 -2.96 16.51 16.43
N ARG A 285 -4.25 16.84 16.27
CA ARG A 285 -4.75 18.21 16.43
C ARG A 285 -5.14 18.55 17.88
N ALA A 286 -5.10 17.59 18.80
CA ALA A 286 -5.55 17.80 20.17
C ALA A 286 -4.47 18.51 21.03
N LYS A 287 -4.88 19.58 21.71
CA LYS A 287 -3.98 20.34 22.60
C LYS A 287 -3.58 19.51 23.82
N GLY A 288 -2.27 19.38 24.04
CA GLY A 288 -1.71 18.63 25.17
C GLY A 288 -1.77 17.12 25.00
N ALA A 289 -1.88 16.62 23.77
CA ALA A 289 -1.69 15.21 23.47
C ALA A 289 -0.28 14.75 23.91
N PRO A 290 -0.14 13.62 24.62
CA PRO A 290 1.18 13.10 25.00
C PRO A 290 2.03 12.75 23.78
N ALA A 291 3.32 13.07 23.79
CA ALA A 291 4.23 12.84 22.66
C ALA A 291 4.24 11.37 22.21
N LYS A 292 4.27 10.43 23.15
CA LYS A 292 4.21 8.98 22.86
C LYS A 292 2.91 8.56 22.17
N LEU A 293 1.79 9.21 22.46
CA LEU A 293 0.51 8.93 21.82
C LEU A 293 0.50 9.45 20.37
N VAL A 294 1.02 10.67 20.16
CA VAL A 294 1.19 11.27 18.82
C VAL A 294 2.13 10.42 17.98
N GLN A 295 3.28 10.03 18.52
CA GLN A 295 4.22 9.13 17.85
C GLN A 295 3.54 7.81 17.43
N ARG A 296 2.80 7.17 18.36
CA ARG A 296 2.09 5.91 18.09
C ARG A 296 1.08 6.06 16.95
N MET A 297 0.30 7.14 16.96
CA MET A 297 -0.62 7.46 15.87
C MET A 297 0.13 7.64 14.54
N LEU A 298 1.19 8.46 14.50
CA LEU A 298 1.96 8.70 13.28
C LEU A 298 2.52 7.40 12.68
N VAL A 299 3.06 6.51 13.53
CA VAL A 299 3.58 5.21 13.11
C VAL A 299 2.50 4.33 12.45
N SER A 300 1.23 4.41 12.87
CA SER A 300 0.17 3.61 12.22
C SER A 300 -0.03 4.02 10.75
N PHE A 301 0.23 5.28 10.40
CA PHE A 301 0.16 5.74 9.03
C PHE A 301 1.36 5.27 8.19
N VAL A 302 2.50 4.94 8.79
CA VAL A 302 3.69 4.43 8.07
C VAL A 302 3.48 3.02 7.52
N SER A 303 2.51 2.25 8.02
CA SER A 303 2.24 0.88 7.54
C SER A 303 1.09 0.76 6.54
N MET A 304 0.43 1.85 6.16
CA MET A 304 -0.69 1.80 5.21
C MET A 304 -0.21 1.55 3.77
N ASP A 305 -1.01 0.90 2.93
CA ASP A 305 -0.66 0.75 1.51
C ASP A 305 -1.20 1.89 0.64
N THR A 306 -2.19 2.61 1.15
CA THR A 306 -2.86 3.71 0.45
C THR A 306 -2.50 5.05 1.09
N PRO A 307 -2.53 6.16 0.33
CA PRO A 307 -2.41 7.49 0.91
C PRO A 307 -3.45 7.72 2.02
N PRO A 308 -3.09 8.46 3.08
CA PRO A 308 -4.04 8.84 4.11
C PRO A 308 -5.02 9.91 3.61
N ILE A 309 -6.08 10.16 4.37
CA ILE A 309 -7.08 11.18 4.05
C ILE A 309 -6.52 12.61 4.13
N GLU A 310 -7.14 13.54 3.40
CA GLU A 310 -6.67 14.94 3.32
C GLU A 310 -6.57 15.62 4.70
N ASP A 311 -7.56 15.40 5.59
CA ASP A 311 -7.54 15.96 6.95
C ASP A 311 -6.25 15.61 7.72
N PHE A 312 -5.72 14.39 7.50
CA PHE A 312 -4.47 13.95 8.10
C PHE A 312 -3.26 14.56 7.39
N LEU A 313 -3.28 14.61 6.05
CA LEU A 313 -2.20 15.22 5.26
C LEU A 313 -1.97 16.68 5.65
N GLU A 314 -3.03 17.48 5.68
CA GLU A 314 -2.97 18.88 6.12
C GLU A 314 -2.42 19.01 7.54
N ALA A 315 -2.89 18.16 8.46
CA ALA A 315 -2.42 18.19 9.85
C ALA A 315 -0.94 17.80 9.97
N LEU A 316 -0.49 16.84 9.18
CA LEU A 316 0.90 16.39 9.16
C LEU A 316 1.81 17.47 8.58
N GLU A 317 1.43 18.10 7.47
CA GLU A 317 2.15 19.24 6.88
C GLU A 317 2.22 20.41 7.83
N GLU A 318 1.12 20.73 8.51
CA GLU A 318 1.10 21.78 9.52
C GLU A 318 2.14 21.48 10.60
N VAL A 319 2.18 20.25 11.14
CA VAL A 319 3.15 19.85 12.19
C VAL A 319 4.60 19.87 11.69
N CYS A 320 4.84 19.49 10.44
CA CYS A 320 6.18 19.44 9.87
C CYS A 320 6.74 20.83 9.51
N PHE A 321 5.93 21.71 8.92
CA PHE A 321 6.43 22.94 8.28
C PHE A 321 5.90 24.25 8.86
N VAL A 322 4.76 24.24 9.56
CA VAL A 322 4.07 25.49 9.96
C VAL A 322 4.08 25.67 11.48
N ARG A 323 3.68 24.63 12.22
CA ARG A 323 3.42 24.64 13.66
C ARG A 323 4.21 23.55 14.35
N LYS A 324 5.29 23.92 15.03
CA LYS A 324 5.97 23.00 15.96
C LYS A 324 5.08 22.75 17.17
N LEU A 325 4.81 21.48 17.47
CA LEU A 325 4.12 21.08 18.69
C LEU A 325 5.01 21.34 19.90
N GLU A 326 4.50 22.07 20.87
CA GLU A 326 5.24 22.43 22.08
C GLU A 326 5.05 21.38 23.18
N TYR A 327 6.16 20.92 23.73
CA TYR A 327 6.21 20.01 24.88
C TYR A 327 7.09 20.60 25.97
N GLN A 328 6.82 20.24 27.23
CA GLN A 328 7.66 20.66 28.34
C GLN A 328 9.06 20.03 28.26
N ASP A 329 9.11 18.77 27.83
CA ASP A 329 10.35 18.04 27.57
C ASP A 329 10.78 18.25 26.10
N LYS A 330 12.05 18.59 25.90
CA LYS A 330 12.63 18.76 24.56
C LYS A 330 12.74 17.43 23.83
N GLU A 331 12.97 16.31 24.54
CA GLU A 331 13.04 14.98 23.93
C GLU A 331 11.68 14.58 23.33
N ASP A 332 10.58 14.88 24.02
CA ASP A 332 9.23 14.66 23.55
C ASP A 332 8.93 15.43 22.26
N ALA A 333 9.32 16.71 22.20
CA ALA A 333 9.18 17.53 20.99
C ALA A 333 10.00 16.96 19.82
N TRP A 334 11.23 16.53 20.10
CA TRP A 334 12.13 15.94 19.10
C TRP A 334 11.60 14.62 18.55
N ILE A 335 11.11 13.71 19.41
CA ILE A 335 10.53 12.42 19.00
C ILE A 335 9.33 12.64 18.07
N VAL A 336 8.45 13.58 18.40
CA VAL A 336 7.25 13.86 17.60
C VAL A 336 7.62 14.46 16.26
N TYR A 337 8.52 15.46 16.24
CA TYR A 337 8.99 16.07 15.01
C TYR A 337 9.64 15.04 14.08
N ASN A 338 10.54 14.20 14.58
CA ASN A 338 11.21 13.20 13.76
C ASN A 338 10.23 12.18 13.20
N THR A 339 9.30 11.70 14.03
CA THR A 339 8.29 10.74 13.59
C THR A 339 7.38 11.36 12.54
N ALA A 340 7.01 12.64 12.68
CA ALA A 340 6.18 13.35 11.70
C ALA A 340 6.90 13.48 10.36
N MET A 341 8.17 13.90 10.35
CA MET A 341 8.97 14.01 9.13
C MET A 341 9.14 12.66 8.42
N LEU A 342 9.47 11.60 9.17
CA LEU A 342 9.60 10.25 8.59
C LEU A 342 8.28 9.74 8.03
N THR A 343 7.16 10.05 8.70
CA THR A 343 5.81 9.70 8.25
C THR A 343 5.46 10.48 6.98
N LEU A 344 5.83 11.76 6.89
CA LEU A 344 5.61 12.58 5.70
C LEU A 344 6.35 12.02 4.48
N GLY A 345 7.60 11.55 4.66
CA GLY A 345 8.35 10.86 3.61
C GLY A 345 7.62 9.61 3.10
N ALA A 346 7.15 8.74 4.00
CA ALA A 346 6.41 7.54 3.64
C ALA A 346 5.06 7.86 2.96
N VAL A 347 4.41 8.94 3.37
CA VAL A 347 3.17 9.43 2.75
C VAL A 347 3.42 9.95 1.33
N ALA A 348 4.50 10.70 1.11
CA ALA A 348 4.87 11.21 -0.20
C ALA A 348 5.08 10.07 -1.23
N ASP A 349 5.73 8.97 -0.82
CA ASP A 349 5.88 7.79 -1.68
C ASP A 349 4.53 7.22 -2.15
N ARG A 350 3.55 7.11 -1.24
CA ARG A 350 2.21 6.61 -1.57
C ARG A 350 1.44 7.54 -2.51
N LEU A 351 1.63 8.84 -2.34
CA LEU A 351 0.97 9.84 -3.17
C LEU A 351 1.47 9.81 -4.61
N LYS A 352 2.70 9.34 -4.91
CA LYS A 352 3.25 9.28 -6.29
C LYS A 352 2.29 8.76 -7.35
N LYS A 353 1.49 7.75 -7.02
CA LYS A 353 0.57 7.08 -7.97
C LYS A 353 -0.80 7.75 -8.08
N THR A 354 -1.22 8.46 -7.04
CA THR A 354 -2.60 8.96 -6.89
C THR A 354 -2.68 10.48 -7.00
N ASP A 355 -1.68 11.19 -6.46
CA ASP A 355 -1.50 12.62 -6.52
C ASP A 355 0.01 12.98 -6.64
N PRO A 356 0.60 12.83 -7.83
CA PRO A 356 2.03 13.08 -8.04
C PRO A 356 2.42 14.54 -7.83
N GLU A 357 1.52 15.50 -8.08
CA GLU A 357 1.81 16.93 -7.89
C GLU A 357 1.95 17.26 -6.40
N ARG A 358 1.02 16.78 -5.57
CA ARG A 358 1.10 16.94 -4.11
C ARG A 358 2.34 16.25 -3.56
N ALA A 359 2.61 15.03 -4.00
CA ALA A 359 3.81 14.29 -3.60
C ALA A 359 5.09 15.06 -3.92
N GLN A 360 5.19 15.61 -5.14
CA GLN A 360 6.34 16.42 -5.54
C GLN A 360 6.45 17.72 -4.73
N GLY A 361 5.34 18.38 -4.41
CA GLY A 361 5.32 19.55 -3.54
C GLY A 361 5.86 19.26 -2.13
N LEU A 362 5.45 18.13 -1.55
CA LEU A 362 5.96 17.68 -0.24
C LEU A 362 7.46 17.40 -0.27
N VAL A 363 7.92 16.71 -1.31
CA VAL A 363 9.34 16.38 -1.46
C VAL A 363 10.18 17.63 -1.68
N ARG A 364 9.73 18.60 -2.47
CA ARG A 364 10.43 19.88 -2.61
C ARG A 364 10.59 20.59 -1.27
N ASN A 365 9.55 20.62 -0.43
CA ASN A 365 9.68 21.19 0.91
C ASN A 365 10.70 20.44 1.77
N LEU A 366 10.78 19.10 1.66
CA LEU A 366 11.81 18.32 2.36
C LEU A 366 13.22 18.62 1.82
N GLU A 367 13.37 18.69 0.49
CA GLU A 367 14.60 19.04 -0.21
C GLU A 367 15.08 20.45 0.17
N ASP A 368 14.19 21.45 0.17
CA ASP A 368 14.48 22.84 0.54
C ASP A 368 14.92 22.96 2.02
N ASN A 369 14.27 22.21 2.93
CA ASN A 369 14.67 22.19 4.34
C ASN A 369 16.01 21.44 4.56
N LEU A 370 16.31 20.43 3.74
CA LEU A 370 17.59 19.74 3.81
C LEU A 370 18.73 20.58 3.20
N GLY A 371 18.51 21.15 2.02
CA GLY A 371 19.51 21.82 1.21
C GLY A 371 20.61 20.88 0.68
N ILE A 372 21.37 21.37 -0.29
CA ILE A 372 22.60 20.71 -0.76
C ILE A 372 23.70 20.92 0.28
N HIS A 373 24.48 19.88 0.58
CA HIS A 373 25.60 20.00 1.50
C HIS A 373 26.71 20.87 0.90
N ASP A 374 26.90 22.07 1.46
CA ASP A 374 28.03 22.95 1.17
C ASP A 374 29.05 22.92 2.34
N PRO A 375 30.29 22.45 2.10
CA PRO A 375 31.30 22.36 3.15
C PRO A 375 31.68 23.73 3.72
N TRP A 376 31.59 24.81 2.95
CA TRP A 376 31.89 26.15 3.48
C TRP A 376 30.82 26.61 4.46
N HIS A 377 29.55 26.56 4.06
CA HIS A 377 28.44 26.89 4.95
C HIS A 377 28.41 26.00 6.20
N HIS A 378 28.69 24.71 6.04
CA HIS A 378 28.75 23.76 7.16
C HIS A 378 29.84 24.13 8.18
N ARG A 379 31.03 24.58 7.74
CA ARG A 379 32.09 25.09 8.63
C ARG A 379 31.63 26.30 9.44
N GLN A 380 30.85 27.20 8.83
CA GLN A 380 30.29 28.35 9.53
C GLN A 380 29.30 27.93 10.62
N ILE A 381 28.38 27.02 10.31
CA ILE A 381 27.42 26.47 11.28
C ILE A 381 28.16 25.86 12.47
N ARG A 382 29.17 25.01 12.24
CA ARG A 382 29.97 24.40 13.32
C ARG A 382 30.69 25.41 14.20
N THR A 383 31.05 26.56 13.66
CA THR A 383 31.74 27.62 14.40
C THR A 383 30.76 28.48 15.20
N ALA A 384 29.52 28.62 14.71
CA ALA A 384 28.49 29.47 15.28
C ALA A 384 27.65 28.79 16.38
N LEU A 385 27.40 27.49 16.27
CA LEU A 385 26.56 26.74 17.20
C LEU A 385 27.35 26.15 18.38
N SER A 386 26.70 26.04 19.53
CA SER A 386 27.19 25.20 20.63
C SER A 386 27.15 23.71 20.25
N THR A 387 27.85 22.85 21.00
CA THR A 387 27.87 21.40 20.75
C THR A 387 26.46 20.80 20.75
N ASP A 388 25.62 21.16 21.73
CA ASP A 388 24.26 20.62 21.84
C ASP A 388 23.37 21.07 20.67
N GLU A 389 23.49 22.33 20.25
CA GLU A 389 22.76 22.86 19.10
C GLU A 389 23.22 22.24 17.78
N LEU A 390 24.52 21.97 17.66
CA LEU A 390 25.10 21.32 16.50
C LEU A 390 24.66 19.85 16.40
N ASP A 391 24.65 19.13 17.52
CA ASP A 391 24.16 17.75 17.57
C ASP A 391 22.67 17.70 17.22
N GLN A 392 21.85 18.61 17.75
CA GLN A 392 20.45 18.73 17.36
C GLN A 392 20.30 19.00 15.85
N HIS A 393 21.08 19.94 15.31
CA HIS A 393 21.09 20.26 13.89
C HIS A 393 21.40 19.03 13.02
N TYR A 394 22.41 18.23 13.40
CA TYR A 394 22.73 17.01 12.67
C TYR A 394 21.64 15.95 12.74
N HIS A 395 20.97 15.78 13.89
CA HIS A 395 19.85 14.84 13.99
C HIS A 395 18.63 15.28 13.17
N GLU A 396 18.36 16.59 13.10
CA GLU A 396 17.32 17.13 12.23
C GLU A 396 17.63 16.87 10.74
N LYS A 397 18.88 17.12 10.31
CA LYS A 397 19.33 16.82 8.94
C LYS A 397 19.31 15.32 8.63
N ALA A 398 19.74 14.46 9.57
CA ALA A 398 19.66 13.01 9.43
C ALA A 398 18.21 12.53 9.23
N THR A 399 17.27 13.11 9.98
CA THR A 399 15.83 12.82 9.83
C THR A 399 15.31 13.22 8.45
N LEU A 400 15.70 14.39 7.94
CA LEU A 400 15.33 14.82 6.58
C LEU A 400 15.90 13.87 5.51
N LEU A 401 17.17 13.47 5.62
CA LEU A 401 17.79 12.48 4.73
C LEU A 401 17.00 11.15 4.72
N HIS A 402 16.64 10.64 5.89
CA HIS A 402 15.81 9.43 5.99
C HIS A 402 14.41 9.63 5.45
N SER A 403 13.81 10.81 5.62
CA SER A 403 12.49 11.14 5.10
C SER A 403 12.48 11.20 3.57
N LEU A 404 13.51 11.78 2.96
CA LEU A 404 13.71 11.73 1.50
C LEU A 404 13.93 10.30 1.00
N GLY A 405 14.70 9.49 1.75
CA GLY A 405 14.86 8.07 1.45
C GLY A 405 13.56 7.27 1.53
N ASN A 406 12.66 7.60 2.46
CA ASN A 406 11.32 7.01 2.53
C ASN A 406 10.43 7.49 1.37
N ALA A 407 10.59 8.73 0.93
CA ALA A 407 9.86 9.29 -0.21
C ALA A 407 10.34 8.70 -1.54
N GLU A 408 11.63 8.37 -1.67
CA GLU A 408 12.23 7.71 -2.85
C GLU A 408 11.93 8.46 -4.17
N PHE A 409 12.07 9.78 -4.18
CA PHE A 409 11.98 10.59 -5.39
C PHE A 409 13.36 10.73 -6.03
N ASP A 410 13.45 10.52 -7.34
CA ASP A 410 14.71 10.64 -8.10
C ASP A 410 15.33 12.04 -7.95
N SER A 411 14.53 13.10 -7.83
CA SER A 411 15.01 14.48 -7.60
C SER A 411 15.82 14.64 -6.31
N SER A 412 15.56 13.78 -5.33
CA SER A 412 16.22 13.83 -4.03
C SER A 412 17.58 13.13 -4.06
N PHE A 413 17.89 12.34 -5.09
CA PHE A 413 19.15 11.61 -5.19
C PHE A 413 20.36 12.55 -5.16
N ASP A 414 20.33 13.66 -5.89
CA ASP A 414 21.40 14.66 -5.89
C ASP A 414 21.62 15.30 -4.52
N HIS A 415 20.53 15.52 -3.77
CA HIS A 415 20.61 16.01 -2.39
C HIS A 415 21.33 14.99 -1.51
N LEU A 416 20.94 13.71 -1.57
CA LEU A 416 21.59 12.64 -0.80
C LEU A 416 23.07 12.49 -1.18
N LEU A 417 23.38 12.52 -2.48
CA LEU A 417 24.73 12.41 -3.02
C LEU A 417 25.66 13.50 -2.47
N SER A 418 25.17 14.73 -2.35
CA SER A 418 25.96 15.86 -1.84
C SER A 418 26.51 15.64 -0.43
N TYR A 419 25.79 14.89 0.42
CA TYR A 419 26.23 14.55 1.77
C TYR A 419 27.20 13.37 1.81
N VAL A 420 27.18 12.46 0.82
CA VAL A 420 28.08 11.29 0.77
C VAL A 420 29.43 11.66 0.14
N ASN A 421 29.43 12.39 -0.97
CA ASN A 421 30.63 12.71 -1.73
C ASN A 421 31.58 13.70 -1.06
N ASN A 422 31.21 14.22 0.11
CA ASN A 422 31.95 15.26 0.79
C ASN A 422 32.51 14.75 2.13
N THR A 423 33.83 14.66 2.23
CA THR A 423 34.51 14.20 3.45
C THR A 423 34.32 15.14 4.65
N ASP A 424 33.99 16.42 4.42
CA ASP A 424 33.64 17.38 5.49
C ASP A 424 32.24 17.14 6.10
N SER A 425 31.38 16.36 5.43
CA SER A 425 30.06 15.99 5.93
C SER A 425 30.19 15.08 7.16
N PRO A 426 29.50 15.35 8.27
CA PRO A 426 29.60 14.53 9.48
C PRO A 426 29.27 13.05 9.21
N PRO A 427 29.96 12.10 9.86
CA PRO A 427 29.72 10.68 9.61
C PRO A 427 28.29 10.20 9.90
N LEU A 428 27.57 10.87 10.81
CA LEU A 428 26.14 10.63 11.02
C LEU A 428 25.33 10.91 9.74
N LEU A 429 25.55 12.07 9.12
CA LEU A 429 24.82 12.48 7.91
C LEU A 429 25.19 11.61 6.71
N ARG A 430 26.48 11.27 6.55
CA ARG A 430 26.91 10.34 5.48
C ARG A 430 26.21 8.99 5.61
N ARG A 431 26.14 8.41 6.82
CA ARG A 431 25.43 7.15 7.06
C ARG A 431 23.92 7.25 6.77
N SER A 432 23.28 8.33 7.22
CA SER A 432 21.85 8.56 6.94
C SER A 432 21.58 8.68 5.44
N ALA A 433 22.43 9.40 4.70
CA ALA A 433 22.33 9.51 3.25
C ALA A 433 22.54 8.15 2.56
N LEU A 434 23.54 7.37 2.95
CA LEU A 434 23.76 6.01 2.43
C LEU A 434 22.57 5.08 2.70
N SER A 435 21.97 5.19 3.89
CA SER A 435 20.76 4.43 4.22
C SER A 435 19.57 4.80 3.34
N ALA A 436 19.44 6.07 2.96
CA ALA A 436 18.42 6.56 2.03
C ALA A 436 18.72 6.11 0.59
N ILE A 437 19.96 6.26 0.12
CA ILE A 437 20.43 5.86 -1.22
C ILE A 437 20.14 4.39 -1.51
N ARG A 438 20.20 3.50 -0.50
CA ARG A 438 19.87 2.08 -0.68
C ARG A 438 18.50 1.84 -1.33
N LYS A 439 17.54 2.74 -1.11
CA LYS A 439 16.18 2.59 -1.62
C LYS A 439 16.08 2.74 -3.13
N TYR A 440 17.07 3.36 -3.78
CA TYR A 440 17.02 3.70 -5.19
C TYR A 440 17.52 2.55 -6.07
N ASP A 441 16.65 1.94 -6.86
CA ASP A 441 16.98 0.77 -7.70
C ASP A 441 17.74 1.12 -8.99
N HIS A 442 18.87 1.82 -8.90
CA HIS A 442 19.75 2.10 -10.05
C HIS A 442 21.22 1.74 -9.76
N HIS A 443 21.99 1.55 -10.84
CA HIS A 443 23.39 1.11 -10.73
C HIS A 443 24.26 2.16 -10.05
N GLU A 444 23.97 3.44 -10.26
CA GLU A 444 24.71 4.54 -9.62
C GLU A 444 24.57 4.52 -8.09
N ALA A 445 23.38 4.25 -7.55
CA ALA A 445 23.18 4.06 -6.11
C ALA A 445 24.00 2.88 -5.58
N ALA A 446 23.98 1.75 -6.30
CA ALA A 446 24.77 0.57 -5.95
C ALA A 446 26.28 0.86 -5.96
N SER A 447 26.78 1.54 -7.00
CA SER A 447 28.19 1.92 -7.12
C SER A 447 28.62 2.85 -6.01
N LEU A 448 27.82 3.87 -5.68
CA LEU A 448 28.12 4.80 -4.59
C LEU A 448 28.21 4.10 -3.22
N LEU A 449 27.29 3.17 -2.94
CA LEU A 449 27.34 2.34 -1.74
C LEU A 449 28.60 1.46 -1.69
N LEU A 450 29.00 0.89 -2.84
CA LEU A 450 30.22 0.09 -2.95
C LEU A 450 31.47 0.94 -2.72
N ASP A 451 31.57 2.09 -3.39
CA ASP A 451 32.71 3.00 -3.27
C ASP A 451 32.86 3.49 -1.83
N SER A 452 31.75 3.87 -1.18
CA SER A 452 31.74 4.25 0.23
C SER A 452 32.14 3.08 1.15
N ALA A 453 31.76 1.85 0.82
CA ALA A 453 32.14 0.65 1.58
C ALA A 453 33.63 0.29 1.46
N LEU A 454 34.28 0.68 0.38
CA LEU A 454 35.68 0.39 0.10
C LEU A 454 36.61 1.54 0.54
N PHE A 455 36.19 2.79 0.34
CA PHE A 455 37.09 3.94 0.31
C PHE A 455 36.74 5.10 1.25
N ASP A 456 35.57 5.10 1.92
CA ASP A 456 35.28 6.18 2.91
C ASP A 456 36.36 6.18 4.00
N GLU A 457 36.80 7.35 4.45
CA GLU A 457 37.88 7.50 5.42
C GLU A 457 37.50 6.91 6.80
N GLU A 458 36.22 6.96 7.15
CA GLU A 458 35.69 6.55 8.45
C GLU A 458 35.22 5.09 8.46
N GLU A 459 35.79 4.27 9.36
CA GLU A 459 35.50 2.83 9.41
C GLU A 459 34.03 2.51 9.62
N HIS A 460 33.36 3.24 10.49
CA HIS A 460 31.95 3.03 10.80
C HIS A 460 31.03 3.44 9.64
N VAL A 461 31.47 4.36 8.77
CA VAL A 461 30.76 4.70 7.53
C VAL A 461 30.98 3.58 6.50
N ARG A 462 32.22 3.11 6.30
CA ARG A 462 32.52 1.95 5.44
C ARG A 462 31.71 0.71 5.84
N TYR A 463 31.63 0.43 7.14
CA TYR A 463 30.85 -0.69 7.66
C TYR A 463 29.36 -0.52 7.36
N HIS A 464 28.79 0.67 7.61
CA HIS A 464 27.40 0.94 7.31
C HIS A 464 27.10 0.84 5.81
N ALA A 465 27.95 1.43 4.96
CA ALA A 465 27.86 1.33 3.50
C ALA A 465 27.91 -0.12 3.03
N SER A 466 28.77 -0.95 3.63
CA SER A 466 28.85 -2.39 3.32
C SER A 466 27.51 -3.10 3.61
N LEU A 467 26.88 -2.80 4.76
CA LEU A 467 25.57 -3.36 5.10
C LEU A 467 24.46 -2.88 4.16
N GLN A 468 24.45 -1.60 3.80
CA GLN A 468 23.46 -1.08 2.85
C GLN A 468 23.66 -1.64 1.45
N TYR A 469 24.91 -1.76 0.99
CA TYR A 469 25.25 -2.36 -0.30
C TYR A 469 24.77 -3.80 -0.38
N GLN A 470 25.03 -4.63 0.63
CA GLN A 470 24.57 -6.03 0.66
C GLN A 470 23.05 -6.17 0.56
N ARG A 471 22.29 -5.17 1.00
CA ARG A 471 20.83 -5.09 0.96
C ARG A 471 20.27 -4.41 -0.30
N HIS A 472 21.14 -4.05 -1.24
CA HIS A 472 20.75 -3.37 -2.46
C HIS A 472 20.42 -4.39 -3.56
N PRO A 473 19.33 -4.22 -4.34
CA PRO A 473 18.93 -5.19 -5.37
C PRO A 473 20.00 -5.43 -6.45
N LYS A 474 20.82 -4.42 -6.73
CA LYS A 474 21.91 -4.47 -7.72
C LYS A 474 23.30 -4.78 -7.13
N ALA A 475 23.35 -5.28 -5.90
CA ALA A 475 24.61 -5.61 -5.25
C ALA A 475 25.31 -6.81 -5.90
N LEU A 476 26.63 -6.73 -6.01
CA LEU A 476 27.50 -7.85 -6.35
C LEU A 476 28.12 -8.43 -5.08
N ASN A 477 28.75 -9.59 -5.19
CA ASN A 477 29.40 -10.22 -4.04
C ASN A 477 30.61 -9.40 -3.57
N LEU A 478 30.41 -8.65 -2.48
CA LEU A 478 31.40 -7.74 -1.91
C LEU A 478 32.70 -8.44 -1.48
N LEU A 479 32.62 -9.68 -0.98
CA LEU A 479 33.80 -10.46 -0.57
C LEU A 479 34.67 -10.81 -1.78
N LYS A 480 34.04 -11.23 -2.88
CA LYS A 480 34.76 -11.51 -4.15
C LYS A 480 35.42 -10.24 -4.70
N ILE A 481 34.75 -9.09 -4.61
CA ILE A 481 35.32 -7.81 -5.05
C ILE A 481 36.55 -7.44 -4.21
N LYS A 482 36.46 -7.51 -2.87
CA LYS A 482 37.59 -7.24 -1.97
C LYS A 482 38.76 -8.20 -2.21
N GLN A 483 38.50 -9.48 -2.45
CA GLN A 483 39.53 -10.47 -2.76
C GLN A 483 40.20 -10.19 -4.12
N ASN A 484 39.44 -9.81 -5.14
CA ASN A 484 39.99 -9.45 -6.45
C ASN A 484 40.86 -8.19 -6.38
N MET A 485 40.49 -7.20 -5.56
CA MET A 485 41.28 -5.99 -5.30
C MET A 485 42.55 -6.25 -4.48
N ALA A 486 42.56 -7.28 -3.64
CA ALA A 486 43.74 -7.65 -2.85
C ALA A 486 44.74 -8.51 -3.65
N ASN A 487 44.27 -9.16 -4.72
CA ASN A 487 45.05 -10.07 -5.56
C ASN A 487 45.53 -9.45 -6.88
N GLY A 488 45.15 -8.21 -7.18
CA GLY A 488 45.61 -7.42 -8.32
C GLY A 488 46.24 -6.13 -7.84
#